data_AF-A0AAT9HPM9-F1
#
_entry.id   AF-A0AAT9HPM9-F1
#
_cell.length_a   1.000
_cell.length_b   1.000
_cell.length_c   1.000
_cell.angle_alpha   90.00
_cell.angle_beta   90.00
_cell.angle_gamma   90.00
#
_symmetry.space_group_name_H-M   'P 1'
#
loop_
_entity.id
_entity.type
_entity.pdbx_description
1 polymer ?
#
loop_
_entity_poly.entity_id
_entity_poly.type
_entity_poly.pdbx_seq_one_letter_code
_entity_poly.pdbx_strand_id
1 'polypeptide(L)'
;MEAQRLLDEGKPFHAHEVFEDAWKSGPEEERELWRGLAQLAVGLTHAARGNVTGGARLLRRGAGAAGAWAAEGGFRPHGIDLARVIAWARELAAEVEAGAVVDAGARAPRLR
;
A
#
# COMPACT_ATOMS: atom_id res chain seq x y z
N MET A 1 -8.89 4.51 10.71
CA MET A 1 -7.74 5.37 10.37
C MET A 1 -8.12 6.15 9.12
N GLU A 2 -7.69 7.40 8.98
CA GLU A 2 -8.06 8.24 7.83
C GLU A 2 -7.68 7.58 6.49
N ALA A 3 -6.50 6.96 6.40
CA ALA A 3 -6.09 6.22 5.21
C ALA A 3 -7.06 5.09 4.82
N GLN A 4 -7.65 4.35 5.77
CA GLN A 4 -8.65 3.32 5.46
C GLN A 4 -9.90 3.94 4.83
N ARG A 5 -10.39 5.05 5.40
CA ARG A 5 -11.59 5.74 4.89
C ARG A 5 -11.37 6.21 3.46
N LEU A 6 -10.21 6.80 3.18
CA LEU A 6 -9.83 7.24 1.84
C LEU A 6 -9.72 6.08 0.85
N LEU A 7 -9.14 4.95 1.26
CA LEU A 7 -9.08 3.75 0.45
C LEU A 7 -10.48 3.22 0.13
N ASP A 8 -11.36 3.13 1.14
CA ASP A 8 -12.75 2.69 0.97
C ASP A 8 -13.56 3.61 0.03
N GLU A 9 -13.25 4.90 0.00
CA GLU A 9 -13.83 5.89 -0.91
C GLU A 9 -13.21 5.88 -2.32
N GLY A 10 -12.30 4.95 -2.62
CA GLY A 10 -11.60 4.87 -3.91
C GLY A 10 -10.62 6.03 -4.14
N LYS A 11 -10.06 6.61 -3.06
CA LYS A 11 -9.11 7.73 -3.08
C LYS A 11 -7.68 7.29 -2.66
N PRO A 12 -7.05 6.35 -3.37
CA PRO A 12 -5.74 5.83 -2.97
C PRO A 12 -4.61 6.86 -3.03
N PHE A 13 -4.72 7.92 -3.86
CA PHE A 13 -3.73 9.00 -3.87
C PHE A 13 -3.74 9.81 -2.57
N HIS A 14 -4.92 10.12 -2.04
CA HIS A 14 -5.04 10.82 -0.76
C HIS A 14 -4.58 9.93 0.41
N ALA A 15 -4.85 8.61 0.34
CA ALA A 15 -4.30 7.67 1.30
C ALA A 15 -2.76 7.61 1.23
N HIS A 16 -2.18 7.72 0.03
CA HIS A 16 -0.73 7.86 -0.15
C HIS A 16 -0.19 9.09 0.57
N GLU A 17 -0.83 10.25 0.45
CA GLU A 17 -0.40 11.47 1.15
C GLU A 17 -0.40 11.27 2.67
N VAL A 18 -1.44 10.64 3.24
CA VAL A 18 -1.48 10.32 4.67
C VAL A 18 -0.32 9.42 5.10
N PHE A 19 0.01 8.38 4.31
CA PHE A 19 1.15 7.51 4.61
C PHE A 19 2.50 8.21 4.37
N GLU A 20 2.59 9.10 3.40
CA GLU A 20 3.79 9.87 3.10
C GLU A 20 4.09 10.88 4.23
N ASP A 21 3.06 11.51 4.79
CA ASP A 21 3.19 12.38 5.95
C ASP A 21 3.67 11.60 7.17
N ALA A 22 3.11 10.41 7.42
CA ALA A 22 3.59 9.50 8.46
C ALA A 22 5.04 9.06 8.21
N TRP A 23 5.44 8.86 6.95
CA TRP A 23 6.82 8.53 6.59
C TRP A 23 7.79 9.69 6.90
N LYS A 24 7.38 10.93 6.64
CA LYS A 24 8.22 12.13 6.85
C LYS A 24 8.31 12.57 8.31
N SER A 25 7.30 12.28 9.12
CA SER A 25 7.16 12.81 10.48
C SER A 25 7.12 11.76 11.59
N GLY A 26 6.99 10.47 11.24
CA GLY A 26 6.93 9.38 12.19
C GLY A 26 8.29 8.97 12.78
N PRO A 27 8.30 8.01 13.72
CA PRO A 27 9.52 7.46 14.29
C PRO A 27 10.42 6.83 13.22
N GLU A 28 11.74 6.97 13.38
CA GLU A 28 12.72 6.43 12.43
C GLU A 28 12.57 4.91 12.28
N GLU A 29 12.22 4.22 13.36
CA GLU A 29 12.02 2.78 13.41
C GLU A 29 10.82 2.33 12.55
N GLU A 30 9.84 3.21 12.29
CA GLU A 30 8.67 2.93 11.45
C GLU A 30 8.82 3.47 10.02
N ARG A 31 9.94 4.11 9.70
CA ARG A 31 10.12 4.84 8.43
C ARG A 31 9.92 3.96 7.19
N GLU A 32 10.48 2.77 7.17
CA GLU A 32 10.34 1.85 6.02
C GLU A 32 8.95 1.21 5.93
N LEU A 33 8.24 1.05 7.06
CA LEU A 33 6.83 0.68 7.06
C LEU A 33 5.99 1.75 6.36
N TRP A 34 6.09 2.99 6.80
CA TRP A 34 5.29 4.09 6.24
C TRP A 34 5.60 4.34 4.77
N ARG A 35 6.88 4.27 4.41
CA ARG A 35 7.31 4.29 3.00
C ARG A 35 6.68 3.16 2.18
N GLY A 36 6.65 1.94 2.73
CA GLY A 36 6.02 0.79 2.10
C GLY A 36 4.52 1.03 1.85
N LEU A 37 3.77 1.44 2.88
CA LEU A 37 2.34 1.74 2.76
C LEU A 37 2.05 2.88 1.78
N ALA A 38 2.87 3.94 1.78
CA ALA A 38 2.77 5.02 0.81
C ALA A 38 2.97 4.50 -0.62
N GLN A 39 3.94 3.60 -0.85
CA GLN A 39 4.17 2.97 -2.16
C GLN A 39 3.01 2.09 -2.60
N LEU A 40 2.38 1.36 -1.67
CA LEU A 40 1.20 0.55 -1.97
C LEU A 40 0.02 1.40 -2.44
N ALA A 41 -0.28 2.49 -1.74
CA ALA A 41 -1.39 3.38 -2.07
C ALA A 41 -1.17 4.10 -3.41
N VAL A 42 0.05 4.60 -3.69
CA VAL A 42 0.34 5.20 -5.00
C VAL A 42 0.42 4.14 -6.11
N GLY A 43 0.86 2.92 -5.80
CA GLY A 43 0.80 1.77 -6.72
C GLY A 43 -0.62 1.45 -7.17
N LEU A 44 -1.58 1.41 -6.24
CA LEU A 44 -3.00 1.27 -6.53
C LEU A 44 -3.53 2.43 -7.39
N THR A 45 -3.09 3.66 -7.11
CA THR A 45 -3.44 4.85 -7.91
C THR A 45 -2.97 4.69 -9.37
N HIS A 46 -1.73 4.25 -9.58
CA HIS A 46 -1.18 4.03 -10.92
C HIS A 46 -1.91 2.90 -11.66
N ALA A 47 -2.17 1.79 -10.98
CA ALA A 47 -2.90 0.66 -11.54
C ALA A 47 -4.32 1.08 -11.99
N ALA A 48 -5.05 1.80 -11.15
CA ALA A 48 -6.40 2.29 -11.47
C ALA A 48 -6.43 3.31 -12.63
N ARG A 49 -5.30 3.96 -12.93
CA ARG A 49 -5.13 4.86 -14.08
C ARG A 49 -4.63 4.14 -15.34
N GLY A 50 -4.55 2.82 -15.32
CA GLY A 50 -4.08 2.01 -16.45
C GLY A 50 -2.55 1.98 -16.63
N ASN A 51 -1.77 2.52 -15.68
CA ASN A 51 -0.32 2.41 -15.71
C ASN A 51 0.11 1.04 -15.13
N VAL A 52 0.05 0.02 -15.98
CA VAL A 52 0.35 -1.37 -15.62
C VAL A 52 1.74 -1.52 -15.01
N THR A 53 2.78 -1.13 -15.77
CA THR A 53 4.17 -1.30 -15.36
C THR A 53 4.51 -0.52 -14.09
N GLY A 54 4.08 0.73 -14.00
CA GLY A 54 4.33 1.58 -12.83
C GLY A 54 3.57 1.11 -11.60
N GLY A 55 2.28 0.77 -11.76
CA GLY A 55 1.41 0.30 -10.68
C GLY A 55 1.92 -0.98 -10.06
N ALA A 56 2.15 -2.02 -10.87
CA ALA A 56 2.64 -3.31 -10.40
C ALA A 56 4.02 -3.19 -9.72
N ARG A 57 4.94 -2.41 -10.30
CA ARG A 57 6.26 -2.18 -9.71
C ARG A 57 6.18 -1.54 -8.32
N LEU A 58 5.32 -0.55 -8.13
CA LEU A 58 5.14 0.14 -6.86
C LEU A 58 4.48 -0.76 -5.82
N LEU A 59 3.46 -1.54 -6.20
CA LEU A 59 2.82 -2.53 -5.34
C LEU A 59 3.83 -3.57 -4.84
N ARG A 60 4.65 -4.14 -5.73
CA ARG A 60 5.70 -5.11 -5.36
C ARG A 60 6.75 -4.50 -4.43
N ARG A 61 7.20 -3.27 -4.73
CA ARG A 61 8.19 -2.57 -3.90
C ARG A 61 7.65 -2.26 -2.50
N GLY A 62 6.43 -1.73 -2.41
CA GLY A 62 5.79 -1.43 -1.14
C GLY A 62 5.57 -2.69 -0.29
N ALA A 63 5.16 -3.80 -0.93
CA ALA A 63 5.04 -5.09 -0.27
C ALA A 63 6.38 -5.63 0.25
N GLY A 64 7.47 -5.42 -0.51
CA GLY A 64 8.82 -5.77 -0.09
C GLY A 64 9.29 -4.96 1.13
N ALA A 65 9.09 -3.63 1.12
CA ALA A 65 9.47 -2.76 2.22
C ALA A 65 8.69 -3.07 3.51
N ALA A 66 7.36 -3.20 3.41
CA ALA A 66 6.52 -3.58 4.56
C ALA A 66 6.85 -4.99 5.08
N GLY A 67 7.19 -5.93 4.20
CA GLY A 67 7.59 -7.28 4.57
C GLY A 67 8.94 -7.35 5.27
N ALA A 68 9.93 -6.59 4.81
CA ALA A 68 11.24 -6.49 5.46
C ALA A 68 11.10 -5.91 6.87
N TRP A 69 10.35 -4.81 7.02
CA TRP A 69 10.07 -4.19 8.31
C TRP A 69 9.37 -5.16 9.28
N ALA A 70 8.38 -5.92 8.80
CA ALA A 70 7.67 -6.90 9.64
C ALA A 70 8.59 -8.06 10.09
N ALA A 71 9.56 -8.46 9.26
CA ALA A 71 10.50 -9.54 9.58
C ALA A 71 11.54 -9.15 10.64
N GLU A 72 11.84 -7.86 10.78
CA GLU A 72 12.78 -7.33 11.79
C GLU A 72 12.19 -7.31 13.21
N GLY A 73 10.98 -7.88 13.41
CA GLY A 73 10.32 -7.92 14.70
C GLY A 73 9.51 -6.66 15.02
N GLY A 74 9.19 -5.85 13.99
CA GLY A 74 8.28 -4.72 14.12
C GLY A 74 6.98 -5.11 14.82
N PHE A 75 6.75 -4.57 16.02
CA PHE A 75 5.49 -4.68 16.77
C PHE A 75 4.33 -4.38 15.83
N ARG A 76 3.19 -5.10 15.84
CA ARG A 76 2.03 -4.78 14.99
C ARG A 76 1.57 -3.33 15.22
N PRO A 77 2.02 -2.34 14.43
CA PRO A 77 1.89 -0.97 14.83
C PRO A 77 0.52 -0.50 14.35
N HIS A 78 -0.15 0.31 15.15
CA HIS A 78 -1.39 0.99 14.75
C HIS A 78 -2.54 0.05 14.33
N GLY A 79 -2.45 -1.24 14.70
CA GLY A 79 -3.44 -2.28 14.43
C GLY A 79 -3.48 -2.75 12.98
N ILE A 80 -2.43 -2.51 12.17
CA ILE A 80 -2.40 -2.85 10.74
C ILE A 80 -2.09 -4.35 10.55
N ASP A 81 -2.93 -5.06 9.80
CA ASP A 81 -2.69 -6.44 9.35
C ASP A 81 -1.75 -6.44 8.13
N LEU A 82 -0.45 -6.26 8.41
CA LEU A 82 0.57 -6.20 7.36
C LEU A 82 0.63 -7.47 6.51
N ALA A 83 0.41 -8.64 7.09
CA ALA A 83 0.43 -9.90 6.35
C ALA A 83 -0.63 -9.90 5.25
N ARG A 84 -1.86 -9.49 5.58
CA ARG A 84 -2.95 -9.35 4.63
C ARG A 84 -2.68 -8.27 3.57
N VAL A 85 -2.19 -7.10 3.99
CA VAL A 85 -1.88 -5.99 3.07
C VAL A 85 -0.76 -6.37 2.09
N ILE A 86 0.27 -7.08 2.55
CA ILE A 86 1.37 -7.56 1.70
C ILE A 86 0.88 -8.60 0.69
N ALA A 87 0.05 -9.54 1.12
CA ALA A 87 -0.54 -10.55 0.23
C ALA A 87 -1.39 -9.87 -0.86
N TRP A 88 -2.29 -8.97 -0.45
CA TRP A 88 -3.11 -8.17 -1.36
C TRP A 88 -2.27 -7.43 -2.41
N ALA A 89 -1.20 -6.77 -1.98
CA ALA A 89 -0.36 -5.99 -2.90
C ALA A 89 0.31 -6.87 -3.97
N ARG A 90 0.75 -8.09 -3.59
CA ARG A 90 1.38 -9.04 -4.50
C ARG A 90 0.37 -9.63 -5.49
N GLU A 91 -0.83 -9.96 -5.01
CA GLU A 91 -1.94 -10.45 -5.83
C GLU A 91 -2.38 -9.39 -6.84
N LEU A 92 -2.63 -8.16 -6.39
CA LEU A 92 -3.02 -7.06 -7.27
C LEU A 92 -1.93 -6.74 -8.30
N ALA A 93 -0.65 -6.77 -7.92
CA ALA A 93 0.43 -6.57 -8.88
C ALA A 93 0.42 -7.63 -10.00
N ALA A 94 0.15 -8.90 -9.66
CA ALA A 94 0.06 -9.98 -10.64
C ALA A 94 -1.18 -9.81 -11.55
N GLU A 95 -2.33 -9.42 -11.00
CA GLU A 95 -3.55 -9.13 -11.78
C GLU A 95 -3.33 -7.98 -12.75
N VAL A 96 -2.68 -6.90 -12.30
CA VAL A 96 -2.36 -5.72 -13.11
C VAL A 96 -1.44 -6.10 -14.27
N GLU A 97 -0.39 -6.89 -14.01
CA GLU A 97 0.52 -7.40 -15.03
C GLU A 97 -0.19 -8.33 -16.04
N ALA A 98 -1.23 -9.04 -15.60
CA ALA A 98 -2.08 -9.87 -16.47
C ALA A 98 -3.11 -9.05 -17.28
N GLY A 99 -3.13 -7.72 -17.13
CA GLY A 99 -4.01 -6.81 -17.87
C GLY A 99 -5.37 -6.56 -17.22
N ALA A 100 -5.52 -6.84 -15.92
CA ALA A 100 -6.75 -6.52 -15.21
C ALA A 100 -7.01 -5.00 -15.17
N VAL A 101 -8.28 -4.61 -15.41
CA VAL A 101 -8.74 -3.25 -15.15
C VAL A 101 -8.97 -3.11 -13.65
N VAL A 102 -8.33 -2.13 -13.03
CA VAL A 102 -8.37 -1.93 -11.58
C VAL A 102 -9.34 -0.82 -11.22
N ASP A 103 -10.41 -1.18 -10.51
CA ASP A 103 -11.20 -0.20 -9.75
C ASP A 103 -10.57 0.01 -8.37
N ALA A 104 -10.17 1.25 -8.09
CA ALA A 104 -9.45 1.59 -6.86
C ALA A 104 -10.27 1.35 -5.58
N GLY A 105 -11.59 1.56 -5.60
CA GLY A 105 -12.43 1.36 -4.42
C GLY A 105 -12.72 -0.13 -4.18
N ALA A 106 -13.03 -0.87 -5.25
CA ALA A 106 -13.31 -2.30 -5.17
C ALA A 106 -12.05 -3.14 -4.85
N ARG A 107 -10.87 -2.68 -5.27
CA ARG A 107 -9.58 -3.33 -4.96
C ARG A 107 -8.86 -2.70 -3.77
N ALA A 108 -9.48 -1.78 -3.04
CA ALA A 108 -8.90 -1.19 -1.84
C ALA A 108 -8.59 -2.27 -0.77
N PRO A 109 -7.42 -2.25 -0.12
CA PRO A 109 -7.12 -3.20 0.94
C PRO A 109 -7.86 -2.84 2.22
N ARG A 110 -8.16 -3.87 3.02
CA ARG A 110 -8.49 -3.70 4.44
C ARG A 110 -7.18 -3.70 5.23
N LEU A 111 -6.87 -2.57 5.86
CA LEU A 111 -5.68 -2.38 6.67
C LEU A 111 -5.79 -3.09 8.02
N ARG A 112 -6.99 -3.43 8.49
CA ARG A 112 -7.25 -4.14 9.76
C ARG A 112 -8.13 -5.36 9.52
#